data_AF-A0A9P6L4I3-F1
#
_entry.id   AF-A0A9P6L4I3-F1
#
_cell.length_a   1.000
_cell.length_b   1.000
_cell.length_c   1.000
_cell.angle_alpha   90.00
_cell.angle_beta   90.00
_cell.angle_gamma   90.00
#
_symmetry.space_group_name_H-M   'P 1'
#
loop_
_entity.id
_entity.type
_entity.pdbx_description
1 polymer ?
#
loop_
_entity_poly.entity_id
_entity_poly.type
_entity_poly.pdbx_seq_one_letter_code
_entity_poly.pdbx_strand_id
1 'polypeptide(L)'
;MTTRTNGHGPAPAGAITRTPSFAPISPVVKERVGDVATRLSEVEKIIDDINLQSAKSNARSPTVGDLQQEISHLRKDVEETRVAQKTQIDTLRNNVKNDLKDQITKTMRAEIGTKIRDSIEAQVKVVVAEWGESEDTKGFVANLKGVVQENDMLCRDAKIKLDNSRSRHENSTLDEHADFETDLSKIKLLDGKVSVAFPRTMRMLFAYDETRLLKLLDDYGLQKLDTHLENLNRFLAFIGSRSFVQG
;
A
#
# COMPACT_ATOMS: atom_id res chain seq x y z
N MET A 1 -80.39 26.08 -25.97
CA MET A 1 -80.98 25.96 -24.62
C MET A 1 -80.66 27.24 -23.87
N THR A 2 -81.54 28.26 -23.91
CA THR A 2 -82.64 28.53 -22.95
C THR A 2 -82.08 28.87 -21.57
N THR A 3 -82.32 30.02 -20.92
CA THR A 3 -83.46 30.97 -20.95
C THR A 3 -83.08 32.19 -20.07
N ARG A 4 -83.39 33.45 -20.46
CA ARG A 4 -84.48 34.35 -19.94
C ARG A 4 -84.35 34.71 -18.42
N THR A 5 -84.65 35.91 -17.88
CA THR A 5 -85.46 37.11 -18.25
C THR A 5 -85.41 38.11 -17.07
N ASN A 6 -85.26 39.43 -17.30
CA ASN A 6 -86.27 40.53 -17.29
C ASN A 6 -86.43 41.34 -15.99
N GLY A 7 -86.63 42.66 -16.18
CA GLY A 7 -87.24 43.60 -15.24
C GLY A 7 -86.74 45.04 -15.47
N HIS A 8 -87.19 45.78 -16.50
CA HIS A 8 -88.38 46.65 -16.60
C HIS A 8 -88.28 47.97 -15.79
N GLY A 9 -88.44 49.11 -16.50
CA GLY A 9 -88.18 50.52 -16.09
C GLY A 9 -89.13 51.13 -15.03
N PRO A 10 -89.27 52.49 -14.90
CA PRO A 10 -89.27 53.49 -15.97
C PRO A 10 -88.50 54.81 -15.67
N ALA A 11 -88.45 55.69 -16.68
CA ALA A 11 -88.00 57.08 -16.60
C ALA A 11 -88.95 57.97 -15.76
N PRO A 12 -88.44 59.11 -15.27
CA PRO A 12 -89.18 60.35 -15.54
C PRO A 12 -88.29 61.54 -15.94
N ALA A 13 -88.92 62.43 -16.69
CA ALA A 13 -88.45 63.72 -17.15
C ALA A 13 -88.29 64.74 -16.01
N GLY A 14 -87.38 65.70 -16.18
CA GLY A 14 -87.24 66.83 -15.27
C GLY A 14 -86.00 67.68 -15.56
N ALA A 15 -86.07 68.49 -16.62
CA ALA A 15 -85.13 69.58 -16.83
C ALA A 15 -85.37 70.68 -15.77
N ILE A 16 -84.39 70.94 -14.91
CA ILE A 16 -84.31 72.17 -14.12
C ILE A 16 -82.89 72.72 -14.27
N THR A 17 -82.76 73.67 -15.18
CA THR A 17 -81.66 74.62 -15.25
C THR A 17 -81.61 75.43 -13.95
N ARG A 18 -80.63 75.12 -13.08
CA ARG A 18 -80.21 76.01 -12.00
C ARG A 18 -78.70 76.19 -12.10
N THR A 19 -78.31 77.36 -12.61
CA THR A 19 -76.96 77.90 -12.54
C THR A 19 -76.55 78.04 -11.07
N PRO A 20 -75.53 77.30 -10.57
CA PRO A 20 -74.92 77.64 -9.30
C PRO A 20 -74.03 78.86 -9.52
N SER A 21 -74.41 79.96 -8.88
CA SER A 21 -73.56 81.14 -8.69
C SER A 21 -72.26 80.68 -8.03
N PHE A 22 -71.16 80.77 -8.78
CA PHE A 22 -69.81 80.57 -8.26
C PHE A 22 -69.49 81.69 -7.28
N ALA A 23 -69.58 81.40 -5.98
CA ALA A 23 -68.79 82.11 -4.99
C ALA A 23 -67.32 81.70 -5.18
N PRO A 24 -66.35 82.64 -5.05
CA PRO A 24 -64.94 82.31 -5.20
C PRO A 24 -64.53 81.29 -4.14
N ILE A 25 -64.17 80.09 -4.59
CA ILE A 25 -63.61 79.03 -3.76
C ILE A 25 -62.33 79.59 -3.13
N SER A 26 -62.31 79.65 -1.80
CA SER A 26 -61.17 80.05 -1.00
C SER A 26 -59.88 79.34 -1.48
N PRO A 27 -58.74 80.03 -1.63
CA PRO A 27 -57.50 79.47 -2.14
C PRO A 27 -57.03 78.22 -1.37
N VAL A 28 -57.39 78.11 -0.09
CA VAL A 28 -57.10 76.95 0.77
C VAL A 28 -57.77 75.66 0.28
N VAL A 29 -58.94 75.75 -0.37
CA VAL A 29 -59.64 74.57 -0.88
C VAL A 29 -59.02 74.09 -2.20
N LYS A 30 -58.52 74.99 -3.04
CA LYS A 30 -57.79 74.62 -4.27
C LYS A 30 -56.46 73.95 -3.96
N GLU A 31 -55.73 74.46 -2.96
CA GLU A 31 -54.48 73.87 -2.49
C GLU A 31 -54.71 72.45 -1.95
N ARG A 32 -55.74 72.27 -1.10
CA ARG A 32 -56.09 70.94 -0.57
C ARG A 32 -56.54 69.96 -1.65
N VAL A 33 -57.24 70.41 -2.70
CA VAL A 33 -57.60 69.55 -3.84
C VAL A 33 -56.36 69.21 -4.67
N GLY A 34 -55.42 70.13 -4.82
CA GLY A 34 -54.12 69.88 -5.44
C GLY A 34 -53.31 68.82 -4.69
N ASP A 35 -53.21 68.95 -3.37
CA ASP A 35 -52.53 67.97 -2.49
C ASP A 35 -53.20 66.59 -2.52
N VAL A 36 -54.53 66.55 -2.61
CA VAL A 36 -55.26 65.29 -2.76
C VAL A 36 -54.99 64.67 -4.13
N ALA A 37 -54.89 65.47 -5.20
CA ALA A 37 -54.59 64.97 -6.53
C ALA A 37 -53.15 64.42 -6.66
N THR A 38 -52.15 65.09 -6.06
CA THR A 38 -50.78 64.57 -6.02
C THR A 38 -50.70 63.29 -5.20
N ARG A 39 -51.36 63.22 -4.05
CA ARG A 39 -51.44 61.98 -3.25
C ARG A 39 -52.14 60.85 -4.01
N LEU A 40 -53.17 61.15 -4.80
CA LEU A 40 -53.83 60.14 -5.63
C LEU A 40 -52.88 59.61 -6.71
N SER A 41 -52.14 60.49 -7.37
CA SER A 41 -51.15 60.10 -8.38
C SER A 41 -50.00 59.28 -7.78
N GLU A 42 -49.57 59.60 -6.55
CA GLU A 42 -48.60 58.77 -5.81
C GLU A 42 -49.17 57.39 -5.46
N VAL A 43 -50.44 57.32 -5.05
CA VAL A 43 -51.12 56.05 -4.76
C VAL A 43 -51.28 55.21 -6.03
N GLU A 44 -51.64 55.80 -7.17
CA GLU A 44 -51.69 55.10 -8.46
C GLU A 44 -50.33 54.51 -8.82
N LYS A 45 -49.26 55.28 -8.66
CA LYS A 45 -47.89 54.81 -8.91
C LYS A 45 -47.49 53.67 -7.96
N ILE A 46 -47.89 53.72 -6.69
CA ILE A 46 -47.66 52.64 -5.72
C ILE A 46 -48.45 51.39 -6.12
N ILE A 47 -49.69 51.52 -6.60
CA ILE A 47 -50.50 50.40 -7.08
C ILE A 47 -49.83 49.74 -8.29
N ASP A 48 -49.30 50.53 -9.23
CA ASP A 48 -48.58 49.99 -10.39
C ASP A 48 -47.28 49.27 -9.99
N ASP A 49 -46.52 49.82 -9.03
CA ASP A 49 -45.31 49.17 -8.50
C ASP A 49 -45.63 47.87 -7.76
N ILE A 50 -46.73 47.83 -7.00
CA ILE A 50 -47.22 46.61 -6.33
C ILE A 50 -47.64 45.58 -7.37
N ASN A 51 -48.34 45.99 -8.43
CA ASN A 51 -48.74 45.07 -9.51
C ASN A 51 -47.52 44.50 -10.25
N LEU A 52 -46.50 45.33 -10.50
CA LEU A 52 -45.26 44.89 -11.13
C LEU A 52 -44.43 43.96 -10.22
N GLN A 53 -44.34 44.28 -8.93
CA GLN A 53 -43.68 43.41 -7.95
C GLN A 53 -44.44 42.10 -7.75
N SER A 54 -45.78 42.13 -7.72
CA SER A 54 -46.63 40.95 -7.65
C SER A 54 -46.42 40.04 -8.87
N ALA A 55 -46.36 40.61 -10.08
CA ALA A 55 -46.06 39.87 -11.30
C ALA A 55 -44.66 39.24 -11.27
N LYS A 56 -43.63 39.98 -10.81
CA LYS A 56 -42.27 39.46 -10.65
C LYS A 56 -42.17 38.38 -9.56
N SER A 57 -42.91 38.52 -8.47
CA SER A 57 -42.97 37.54 -7.37
C SER A 57 -43.64 36.25 -7.81
N ASN A 58 -44.72 36.34 -8.59
CA ASN A 58 -45.39 35.18 -9.17
C ASN A 58 -44.53 34.47 -10.22
N ALA A 59 -43.69 35.20 -10.96
CA ALA A 59 -42.76 34.59 -11.93
C ALA A 59 -41.54 33.91 -11.27
N ARG A 60 -41.23 34.22 -10.01
CA ARG A 60 -40.05 33.70 -9.30
C ARG A 60 -40.37 32.62 -8.27
N SER A 61 -41.65 32.43 -7.97
CA SER A 61 -42.11 31.36 -7.11
C SER A 61 -42.14 30.07 -7.93
N PRO A 62 -41.39 29.01 -7.56
CA PRO A 62 -41.49 27.74 -8.26
C PRO A 62 -42.96 27.32 -8.28
N THR A 63 -43.43 26.96 -9.47
CA THR A 63 -44.83 26.58 -9.64
C THR A 63 -45.07 25.34 -8.80
N VAL A 64 -46.27 25.14 -8.26
CA VAL A 64 -46.61 23.93 -7.48
C VAL A 64 -46.23 22.65 -8.23
N GLY A 65 -46.30 22.67 -9.58
CA GLY A 65 -45.83 21.58 -10.43
C GLY A 65 -44.32 21.31 -10.38
N ASP A 66 -43.49 22.36 -10.28
CA ASP A 66 -42.02 22.25 -10.21
C ASP A 66 -41.60 21.63 -8.87
N LEU A 67 -42.23 22.06 -7.76
CA LEU A 67 -42.02 21.46 -6.44
C LEU A 67 -42.45 19.99 -6.41
N GLN A 68 -43.52 19.63 -7.11
CA GLN A 68 -44.02 18.26 -7.16
C GLN A 68 -43.10 17.35 -8.00
N GLN A 69 -42.47 17.87 -9.05
CA GLN A 69 -41.42 17.18 -9.79
C GLN A 69 -40.17 17.00 -8.93
N GLU A 70 -39.73 18.02 -8.21
CA GLU A 70 -38.57 17.95 -7.33
C GLU A 70 -38.77 16.95 -6.18
N ILE A 71 -39.96 16.93 -5.55
CA ILE A 71 -40.32 15.92 -4.55
C ILE A 71 -40.30 14.51 -5.14
N SER A 72 -40.77 14.35 -6.38
CA SER A 72 -40.75 13.05 -7.06
C SER A 72 -39.32 12.58 -7.36
N HIS A 73 -38.45 13.51 -7.76
CA HIS A 73 -37.02 13.25 -7.97
C HIS A 73 -36.33 12.85 -6.66
N LEU A 74 -36.51 13.64 -5.59
CA LEU A 74 -35.94 13.33 -4.28
C LEU A 74 -36.40 11.97 -3.73
N ARG A 75 -37.68 11.61 -3.92
CA ARG A 75 -38.18 10.29 -3.53
C ARG A 75 -37.50 9.16 -4.30
N LYS A 76 -37.27 9.37 -5.60
CA LYS A 76 -36.55 8.41 -6.44
C LYS A 76 -35.09 8.28 -6.00
N ASP A 77 -34.41 9.40 -5.77
CA ASP A 77 -33.02 9.42 -5.31
C ASP A 77 -32.85 8.72 -3.95
N VAL A 78 -33.79 8.94 -3.02
CA VAL A 78 -33.81 8.27 -1.71
C VAL A 78 -33.99 6.76 -1.84
N GLU A 79 -34.86 6.30 -2.74
CA GLU A 79 -35.06 4.87 -2.96
C GLU A 79 -33.84 4.24 -3.64
N GLU A 80 -33.26 4.91 -4.63
CA GLU A 80 -32.03 4.46 -5.30
C GLU A 80 -30.85 4.36 -4.32
N THR A 81 -30.67 5.37 -3.45
CA THR A 81 -29.66 5.31 -2.39
C THR A 81 -29.95 4.22 -1.37
N ARG A 82 -31.21 3.99 -1.01
CA ARG A 82 -31.58 2.90 -0.08
C ARG A 82 -31.26 1.52 -0.66
N VAL A 83 -31.56 1.30 -1.94
CA VAL A 83 -31.24 0.05 -2.64
C VAL A 83 -29.72 -0.14 -2.76
N ALA A 84 -29.00 0.92 -3.12
CA ALA A 84 -27.54 0.90 -3.19
C ALA A 84 -26.89 0.58 -1.84
N GLN A 85 -27.32 1.24 -0.77
CA GLN A 85 -26.85 0.99 0.59
C GLN A 85 -27.14 -0.44 1.05
N LYS A 86 -28.34 -0.96 0.77
CA LYS A 86 -28.68 -2.35 1.09
C LYS A 86 -27.75 -3.33 0.39
N THR A 87 -27.47 -3.09 -0.90
CA THR A 87 -26.57 -3.92 -1.70
C THR A 87 -25.15 -3.87 -1.13
N GLN A 88 -24.65 -2.68 -0.76
CA GLN A 88 -23.34 -2.52 -0.13
C GLN A 88 -23.25 -3.25 1.21
N ILE A 89 -24.30 -3.18 2.04
CA ILE A 89 -24.37 -3.90 3.31
C ILE A 89 -24.34 -5.41 3.08
N ASP A 90 -25.10 -5.91 2.11
CA ASP A 90 -25.13 -7.34 1.79
C ASP A 90 -23.78 -7.83 1.23
N THR A 91 -23.12 -7.03 0.38
CA THR A 91 -21.76 -7.31 -0.10
C THR A 91 -20.77 -7.33 1.06
N LEU A 92 -20.79 -6.33 1.94
CA LEU A 92 -19.91 -6.26 3.10
C LEU A 92 -20.13 -7.45 4.02
N ARG A 93 -21.39 -7.82 4.28
CA ARG A 93 -21.75 -8.98 5.11
C ARG A 93 -21.19 -10.28 4.53
N ASN A 94 -21.30 -10.46 3.20
CA ASN A 94 -20.77 -11.64 2.53
C ASN A 94 -19.24 -11.67 2.55
N ASN A 95 -18.58 -10.53 2.35
CA ASN A 95 -17.12 -10.43 2.43
C ASN A 95 -16.63 -10.76 3.83
N VAL A 96 -17.19 -10.14 4.87
CA VAL A 96 -16.84 -10.42 6.27
C VAL A 96 -17.06 -11.89 6.62
N LYS A 97 -18.15 -12.50 6.15
CA LYS A 97 -18.42 -13.93 6.38
C LYS A 97 -17.40 -14.83 5.71
N ASN A 98 -17.01 -14.52 4.47
CA ASN A 98 -16.03 -15.31 3.72
C ASN A 98 -14.62 -15.13 4.30
N ASP A 99 -14.22 -13.89 4.61
CA ASP A 99 -12.93 -13.58 5.23
C ASP A 99 -12.79 -14.28 6.58
N LEU A 100 -13.84 -14.27 7.41
CA LEU A 100 -13.84 -14.97 8.69
C LEU A 100 -13.70 -16.49 8.49
N LYS A 101 -14.40 -17.07 7.51
CA LYS A 101 -14.31 -18.50 7.20
C LYS A 101 -12.91 -18.87 6.71
N ASP A 102 -12.32 -18.06 5.85
CA ASP A 102 -10.98 -18.29 5.32
C ASP A 102 -9.91 -18.12 6.41
N GLN A 103 -10.07 -17.13 7.28
CA GLN A 103 -9.19 -16.95 8.43
C GLN A 103 -9.29 -18.14 9.40
N ILE A 104 -10.50 -18.59 9.75
CA ILE A 104 -10.70 -19.75 10.64
C ILE A 104 -10.08 -21.00 10.01
N THR A 105 -10.35 -21.28 8.74
CA THR A 105 -9.81 -22.47 8.08
C THR A 105 -8.29 -22.43 7.97
N LYS A 106 -7.69 -21.26 7.70
CA LYS A 106 -6.23 -21.09 7.66
C LYS A 106 -5.61 -21.29 9.04
N THR A 107 -6.15 -20.65 10.07
CA THR A 107 -5.63 -20.76 11.45
C THR A 107 -5.79 -22.18 11.97
N MET A 108 -6.98 -22.78 11.84
CA MET A 108 -7.21 -24.16 12.28
C MET A 108 -6.33 -25.16 11.53
N ARG A 109 -6.16 -25.01 10.20
CA ARG A 109 -5.28 -25.89 9.42
C ARG A 109 -3.83 -25.78 9.91
N ALA A 110 -3.36 -24.57 10.20
CA ALA A 110 -2.02 -24.37 10.74
C ALA A 110 -1.88 -25.05 12.11
N GLU A 111 -2.79 -24.78 13.06
CA GLU A 111 -2.76 -25.36 14.40
C GLU A 111 -2.86 -26.90 14.39
N ILE A 112 -3.76 -27.45 13.57
CA ILE A 112 -3.90 -28.90 13.40
C ILE A 112 -2.61 -29.48 12.81
N GLY A 113 -2.04 -28.82 11.81
CA GLY A 113 -0.77 -29.25 11.20
C GLY A 113 0.38 -29.29 12.22
N THR A 114 0.47 -28.29 13.09
CA THR A 114 1.47 -28.25 14.17
C THR A 114 1.21 -29.38 15.17
N LYS A 115 -0.03 -29.54 15.66
CA LYS A 115 -0.37 -30.62 16.62
C LYS A 115 -0.13 -32.02 16.06
N ILE A 116 -0.41 -32.25 14.78
CA ILE A 116 -0.11 -33.52 14.11
C ILE A 116 1.40 -33.75 14.08
N ARG A 117 2.19 -32.72 13.70
CA ARG A 117 3.65 -32.82 13.68
C ARG A 117 4.21 -33.14 15.07
N ASP A 118 3.76 -32.41 16.09
CA ASP A 118 4.21 -32.59 17.47
C ASP A 118 3.84 -33.99 18.00
N SER A 119 2.64 -34.47 17.66
CA SER A 119 2.19 -35.83 18.01
C SER A 119 3.02 -36.91 17.32
N ILE A 120 3.33 -36.73 16.03
CA ILE A 120 4.22 -37.63 15.28
C ILE A 120 5.61 -37.63 15.89
N GLU A 121 6.17 -36.45 16.21
CA GLU A 121 7.49 -36.34 16.83
C GLU A 121 7.53 -37.06 18.18
N ALA A 122 6.51 -36.86 19.02
CA ALA A 122 6.39 -37.54 20.30
C ALA A 122 6.31 -39.07 20.13
N GLN A 123 5.49 -39.56 19.19
CA GLN A 123 5.37 -41.00 18.91
C GLN A 123 6.67 -41.59 18.37
N VAL A 124 7.31 -40.93 17.42
CA VAL A 124 8.60 -41.35 16.87
C VAL A 124 9.65 -41.41 17.98
N LYS A 125 9.69 -40.42 18.88
CA LYS A 125 10.63 -40.42 20.00
C LYS A 125 10.44 -41.62 20.93
N VAL A 126 9.18 -41.98 21.23
CA VAL A 126 8.87 -43.17 22.04
C VAL A 126 9.31 -44.45 21.33
N VAL A 127 8.94 -44.62 20.06
CA VAL A 127 9.29 -45.81 19.27
C VAL A 127 10.81 -45.93 19.11
N VAL A 128 11.51 -44.82 18.84
CA VAL A 128 12.97 -44.82 18.71
C VAL A 128 13.66 -45.12 20.05
N ALA A 129 13.11 -44.65 21.17
CA ALA A 129 13.64 -44.98 22.49
C ALA A 129 13.46 -46.47 22.82
N GLU A 130 12.26 -47.01 22.59
CA GLU A 130 11.95 -48.43 22.77
C GLU A 130 12.80 -49.31 21.84
N TRP A 131 12.98 -48.88 20.59
CA TRP A 131 13.87 -49.56 19.65
C TRP A 131 15.32 -49.46 20.09
N GLY A 132 15.79 -48.34 20.65
CA GLY A 132 17.17 -48.18 21.10
C GLY A 132 17.55 -49.05 22.31
N GLU A 133 16.56 -49.54 23.07
CA GLU A 133 16.78 -50.41 24.23
C GLU A 133 16.91 -51.89 23.86
N SER A 134 16.40 -52.32 22.70
CA SER A 134 16.50 -53.72 22.28
C SER A 134 17.94 -54.10 21.91
N GLU A 135 18.34 -55.33 22.25
CA GLU A 135 19.72 -55.80 22.08
C GLU A 135 20.13 -55.92 20.60
N ASP A 136 19.16 -56.22 19.72
CA ASP A 136 19.37 -56.38 18.27
C ASP A 136 19.63 -55.06 17.52
N THR A 137 19.17 -53.93 18.06
CA THR A 137 19.23 -52.61 17.40
C THR A 137 20.37 -51.74 17.93
N LYS A 138 20.96 -52.02 19.10
CA LYS A 138 22.08 -51.25 19.65
C LYS A 138 23.26 -51.17 18.68
N GLY A 139 23.56 -52.27 17.98
CA GLY A 139 24.57 -52.30 16.92
C GLY A 139 24.20 -51.42 15.72
N PHE A 140 22.91 -51.42 15.33
CA PHE A 140 22.40 -50.61 14.22
C PHE A 140 22.39 -49.11 14.54
N VAL A 141 21.96 -48.71 15.74
CA VAL A 141 21.96 -47.32 16.21
C VAL A 141 23.39 -46.79 16.37
N ALA A 142 24.32 -47.60 16.89
CA ALA A 142 25.73 -47.23 16.96
C ALA A 142 26.33 -46.99 15.56
N ASN A 143 25.99 -47.86 14.59
CA ASN A 143 26.41 -47.71 13.20
C ASN A 143 25.82 -46.42 12.58
N LEU A 144 24.52 -46.18 12.73
CA LEU A 144 23.86 -44.95 12.27
C LEU A 144 24.51 -43.69 12.87
N LYS A 145 24.85 -43.71 14.16
CA LYS A 145 25.54 -42.59 14.81
C LYS A 145 26.93 -42.37 14.20
N GLY A 146 27.65 -43.45 13.89
CA GLY A 146 28.91 -43.38 13.15
C GLY A 146 28.74 -42.77 11.76
N VAL A 147 27.74 -43.22 11.01
CA VAL A 147 27.42 -42.69 9.66
C VAL A 147 27.02 -41.21 9.72
N VAL A 148 26.25 -40.79 10.72
CA VAL A 148 25.89 -39.37 10.91
C VAL A 148 27.15 -38.55 11.21
N GLN A 149 28.02 -39.02 12.08
CA GLN A 149 29.28 -38.34 12.39
C GLN A 149 30.20 -38.25 11.18
N GLU A 150 30.31 -39.31 10.38
CA GLU A 150 31.07 -39.32 9.13
C GLU A 150 30.47 -38.31 8.12
N ASN A 151 29.16 -38.32 7.93
CA ASN A 151 28.48 -37.37 7.06
C ASN A 151 28.66 -35.92 7.53
N ASP A 152 28.60 -35.66 8.83
CA ASP A 152 28.88 -34.32 9.37
C ASP A 152 30.31 -33.88 9.07
N MET A 153 31.29 -34.78 9.17
CA MET A 153 32.68 -34.49 8.79
C MET A 153 32.80 -34.21 7.29
N LEU A 154 32.17 -35.03 6.43
CA LEU A 154 32.16 -34.83 4.98
C LEU A 154 31.48 -33.51 4.58
N CYS A 155 30.37 -33.16 5.22
CA CYS A 155 29.69 -31.89 4.99
C CYS A 155 30.56 -30.69 5.40
N ARG A 156 31.29 -30.79 6.52
CA ARG A 156 32.24 -29.75 6.94
C ARG A 156 33.38 -29.59 5.93
N ASP A 157 33.98 -30.70 5.50
CA ASP A 157 35.04 -30.70 4.48
C ASP A 157 34.54 -30.11 3.15
N ALA A 158 33.36 -30.53 2.67
CA ALA A 158 32.74 -30.01 1.47
C ALA A 158 32.48 -28.49 1.56
N LYS A 159 32.03 -28.02 2.73
CA LYS A 159 31.82 -26.58 2.98
C LYS A 159 33.13 -25.80 2.95
N ILE A 160 34.18 -26.32 3.58
CA ILE A 160 35.52 -25.70 3.55
C ILE A 160 36.03 -25.64 2.10
N LYS A 161 35.91 -26.73 1.34
CA LYS A 161 36.32 -26.78 -0.08
C LYS A 161 35.54 -25.80 -0.94
N LEU A 162 34.24 -25.65 -0.71
CA LEU A 162 33.40 -24.68 -1.41
C LEU A 162 33.83 -23.24 -1.10
N ASP A 163 34.02 -22.91 0.18
CA ASP A 163 34.49 -21.61 0.61
C ASP A 163 35.86 -21.29 -0.02
N ASN A 164 36.79 -22.25 0.00
CA ASN A 164 38.09 -22.11 -0.63
C ASN A 164 38.01 -21.92 -2.14
N SER A 165 37.11 -22.65 -2.81
CA SER A 165 36.86 -22.47 -4.24
C SER A 165 36.36 -21.06 -4.56
N ARG A 166 35.42 -20.54 -3.75
CA ARG A 166 34.93 -19.16 -3.88
C ARG A 166 36.06 -18.14 -3.65
N SER A 167 36.83 -18.30 -2.58
CA SER A 167 37.95 -17.40 -2.29
C SER A 167 39.03 -17.44 -3.39
N ARG A 168 39.29 -18.61 -3.98
CA ARG A 168 40.17 -18.71 -5.16
C ARG A 168 39.60 -17.98 -6.37
N HIS A 169 38.30 -18.08 -6.59
CA HIS A 169 37.64 -17.36 -7.66
C HIS A 169 37.75 -15.83 -7.46
N GLU A 170 37.50 -15.34 -6.24
CA GLU A 170 37.67 -13.92 -5.88
C GLU A 170 39.11 -13.45 -6.04
N ASN A 171 40.09 -14.25 -5.63
CA ASN A 171 41.50 -13.93 -5.84
C ASN A 171 41.92 -13.99 -7.31
N SER A 172 41.24 -14.81 -8.13
CA SER A 172 41.53 -14.91 -9.57
C SER A 172 41.10 -13.69 -10.37
N THR A 173 40.18 -12.87 -9.83
CA THR A 173 39.78 -11.61 -10.45
C THR A 173 40.73 -10.47 -10.11
N LEU A 174 41.71 -10.69 -9.22
CA LEU A 174 42.80 -9.75 -8.97
C LEU A 174 43.81 -9.87 -10.13
N ASP A 175 43.70 -8.97 -11.09
CA ASP A 175 44.53 -8.91 -12.31
C ASP A 175 45.76 -7.98 -12.13
N GLU A 176 46.61 -7.88 -13.17
CA GLU A 176 47.83 -7.01 -13.22
C GLU A 176 47.54 -5.53 -12.98
N HIS A 177 46.27 -5.14 -13.17
CA HIS A 177 45.79 -3.78 -12.97
C HIS A 177 45.01 -3.60 -11.66
N ALA A 178 44.89 -4.65 -10.83
CA ALA A 178 44.28 -4.55 -9.52
C ALA A 178 45.22 -3.84 -8.55
N ASP A 179 44.68 -2.98 -7.70
CA ASP A 179 45.45 -2.32 -6.65
C ASP A 179 46.09 -3.37 -5.73
N PHE A 180 47.42 -3.33 -5.59
CA PHE A 180 48.19 -4.22 -4.69
C PHE A 180 47.76 -4.12 -3.21
N GLU A 181 46.93 -3.14 -2.88
CA GLU A 181 46.31 -2.90 -1.57
C GLU A 181 44.98 -3.64 -1.38
N THR A 182 44.45 -4.27 -2.42
CA THR A 182 43.19 -5.03 -2.34
C THR A 182 43.37 -6.21 -1.39
N ASP A 183 42.40 -6.37 -0.47
CA ASP A 183 42.39 -7.46 0.50
C ASP A 183 42.23 -8.82 -0.22
N LEU A 184 43.11 -9.77 0.11
CA LEU A 184 43.06 -11.15 -0.39
C LEU A 184 41.96 -11.94 0.33
N SER A 185 41.16 -12.67 -0.46
CA SER A 185 40.17 -13.61 0.06
C SER A 185 40.88 -14.81 0.69
N LYS A 186 40.57 -15.04 1.97
CA LYS A 186 41.28 -15.99 2.83
C LYS A 186 40.95 -17.44 2.49
N ILE A 187 41.99 -18.25 2.33
CA ILE A 187 41.85 -19.70 2.15
C ILE A 187 41.88 -20.39 3.52
N LYS A 188 40.89 -21.24 3.78
CA LYS A 188 40.79 -22.03 5.00
C LYS A 188 41.58 -23.33 4.88
N LEU A 189 42.19 -23.73 5.99
CA LEU A 189 42.81 -25.02 6.24
C LEU A 189 41.74 -26.12 6.39
N LEU A 190 42.18 -27.39 6.46
CA LEU A 190 41.28 -28.53 6.70
C LEU A 190 40.56 -28.46 8.06
N ASP A 191 41.14 -27.74 9.03
CA ASP A 191 40.53 -27.47 10.33
C ASP A 191 39.52 -26.29 10.29
N GLY A 192 39.34 -25.67 9.13
CA GLY A 192 38.47 -24.52 8.91
C GLY A 192 39.05 -23.18 9.34
N LYS A 193 40.26 -23.13 9.92
CA LYS A 193 40.95 -21.89 10.30
C LYS A 193 41.72 -21.33 9.12
N VAL A 194 42.26 -20.12 9.28
CA VAL A 194 43.15 -19.49 8.30
C VAL A 194 44.55 -19.45 8.92
N SER A 195 45.59 -19.67 8.11
CA SER A 195 46.97 -19.55 8.60
C SER A 195 47.21 -18.17 9.20
N VAL A 196 47.92 -18.12 10.32
CA VAL A 196 48.36 -16.86 10.95
C VAL A 196 49.34 -16.11 10.04
N ALA A 197 50.06 -16.84 9.19
CA ALA A 197 50.97 -16.27 8.20
C ALA A 197 50.25 -15.82 6.92
N PHE A 198 48.92 -15.98 6.79
CA PHE A 198 48.21 -15.60 5.58
C PHE A 198 48.28 -14.08 5.34
N PRO A 199 48.75 -13.63 4.16
CA PRO A 199 48.89 -12.21 3.88
C PRO A 199 47.52 -11.54 3.74
N ARG A 200 47.40 -10.30 4.24
CA ARG A 200 46.16 -9.54 4.07
C ARG A 200 46.00 -9.02 2.64
N THR A 201 47.09 -8.55 2.02
CA THR A 201 47.08 -7.96 0.68
C THR A 201 48.21 -8.54 -0.17
N MET A 202 48.14 -8.36 -1.49
CA MET A 202 49.20 -8.78 -2.42
C MET A 202 50.53 -8.10 -2.09
N ARG A 203 50.51 -6.82 -1.74
CA ARG A 203 51.73 -6.10 -1.30
C ARG A 203 52.41 -6.79 -0.12
N MET A 204 51.64 -7.21 0.88
CA MET A 204 52.20 -7.91 2.03
C MET A 204 52.85 -9.24 1.62
N LEU A 205 52.21 -10.00 0.72
CA LEU A 205 52.74 -11.26 0.21
C LEU A 205 54.10 -11.06 -0.50
N PHE A 206 54.22 -10.04 -1.36
CA PHE A 206 55.49 -9.72 -2.04
C PHE A 206 56.59 -9.22 -1.08
N ALA A 207 56.21 -8.70 0.09
CA ALA A 207 57.13 -8.24 1.12
C ALA A 207 57.55 -9.34 2.11
N TYR A 208 57.12 -10.59 1.92
CA TYR A 208 57.48 -11.69 2.83
C TYR A 208 58.96 -12.08 2.69
N ASP A 209 59.61 -12.22 3.84
CA ASP A 209 60.89 -12.90 3.96
C ASP A 209 60.71 -14.40 3.72
N GLU A 210 61.81 -15.06 3.36
CA GLU A 210 61.83 -16.48 3.06
C GLU A 210 61.25 -17.34 4.19
N THR A 211 61.53 -16.98 5.45
CA THR A 211 61.02 -17.71 6.62
C THR A 211 59.48 -17.67 6.71
N ARG A 212 58.85 -16.51 6.49
CA ARG A 212 57.38 -16.41 6.53
C ARG A 212 56.73 -17.10 5.33
N LEU A 213 57.34 -16.98 4.16
CA LEU A 213 56.84 -17.65 2.95
C LEU A 213 56.91 -19.18 3.08
N LEU A 214 58.03 -19.72 3.58
CA LEU A 214 58.16 -21.16 3.80
C LEU A 214 57.19 -21.67 4.87
N LYS A 215 56.93 -20.87 5.93
CA LYS A 215 55.91 -21.20 6.93
C LYS A 215 54.50 -21.20 6.33
N LEU A 216 54.19 -20.22 5.48
CA LEU A 216 52.92 -20.15 4.78
C LEU A 216 52.70 -21.38 3.89
N LEU A 217 53.71 -21.79 3.12
CA LEU A 217 53.66 -23.00 2.31
C LEU A 217 53.45 -24.25 3.17
N ASP A 218 54.13 -24.33 4.32
CA ASP A 218 54.01 -25.44 5.28
C ASP A 218 52.59 -25.57 5.85
N ASP A 219 52.02 -24.44 6.31
CA ASP A 219 50.66 -24.39 6.85
C ASP A 219 49.63 -24.93 5.83
N TYR A 220 49.79 -24.60 4.55
CA TYR A 220 48.90 -25.06 3.47
C TYR A 220 49.31 -26.39 2.82
N GLY A 221 50.35 -27.06 3.33
CA GLY A 221 50.82 -28.35 2.80
C GLY A 221 51.38 -28.29 1.38
N LEU A 222 51.94 -27.15 0.98
CA LEU A 222 52.53 -26.93 -0.34
C LEU A 222 54.01 -27.34 -0.35
N GLN A 223 54.44 -27.93 -1.47
CA GLN A 223 55.84 -28.30 -1.66
C GLN A 223 56.73 -27.04 -1.70
N LYS A 224 57.79 -27.06 -0.90
CA LYS A 224 58.83 -26.02 -0.85
C LYS A 224 59.84 -26.27 -1.98
N LEU A 225 60.20 -25.20 -2.68
CA LEU A 225 61.17 -25.16 -3.78
C LEU A 225 62.40 -24.35 -3.37
N ASP A 226 63.44 -24.40 -4.20
CA ASP A 226 64.77 -23.86 -3.85
C ASP A 226 64.83 -22.34 -3.94
N THR A 227 63.99 -21.70 -4.77
CA THR A 227 63.99 -20.25 -4.92
C THR A 227 62.77 -19.58 -4.28
N HIS A 228 62.97 -18.39 -3.71
CA HIS A 228 61.89 -17.57 -3.14
C HIS A 228 60.79 -17.27 -4.18
N LEU A 229 61.18 -16.96 -5.41
CA LEU A 229 60.25 -16.64 -6.48
C LEU A 229 59.37 -17.84 -6.87
N GLU A 230 59.93 -19.05 -6.96
CA GLU A 230 59.14 -20.25 -7.25
C GLU A 230 58.16 -20.56 -6.13
N ASN A 231 58.58 -20.40 -4.87
CA ASN A 231 57.73 -20.56 -3.69
C ASN A 231 56.57 -19.55 -3.68
N LEU A 232 56.85 -18.30 -4.07
CA LEU A 232 55.84 -17.25 -4.19
C LEU A 232 54.84 -17.56 -5.30
N ASN A 233 55.33 -17.90 -6.49
CA ASN A 233 54.51 -18.30 -7.63
C ASN A 233 53.64 -19.53 -7.31
N ARG A 234 54.18 -20.49 -6.55
CA ARG A 234 53.43 -21.66 -6.08
C ARG A 234 52.27 -21.27 -5.17
N PHE A 235 52.49 -20.34 -4.25
CA PHE A 235 51.42 -19.85 -3.38
C PHE A 235 50.38 -19.03 -4.16
N LEU A 236 50.82 -18.16 -5.08
CA LEU A 236 49.92 -17.39 -5.96
C LEU A 236 49.01 -18.30 -6.78
N ALA A 237 49.57 -19.35 -7.39
CA ALA A 237 48.79 -20.36 -8.10
C ALA A 237 47.80 -21.10 -7.18
N PHE A 238 48.19 -21.40 -5.94
CA PHE A 238 47.32 -22.05 -4.96
C PHE A 238 46.11 -21.20 -4.54
N ILE A 239 46.31 -19.89 -4.36
CA ILE A 239 45.24 -18.96 -4.01
C ILE A 239 44.40 -18.56 -5.23
N GLY A 240 44.73 -19.01 -6.43
CA GLY A 240 43.97 -18.77 -7.67
C GLY A 240 44.32 -17.47 -8.39
N SER A 241 45.33 -16.74 -7.93
CA SER A 241 45.82 -15.54 -8.61
C SER A 241 46.60 -15.93 -9.87
N ARG A 242 46.40 -15.21 -10.98
CA ARG A 242 47.17 -15.44 -12.21
C ARG A 242 48.64 -15.14 -11.94
N SER A 243 49.53 -16.04 -12.36
CA SER A 243 50.96 -15.93 -12.12
C SER A 243 51.50 -14.60 -12.65
N PHE A 244 51.83 -13.67 -11.75
CA PHE A 244 52.30 -12.31 -12.07
C PHE A 244 53.73 -12.24 -12.61
N VAL A 245 54.51 -13.32 -12.49
CA VAL A 245 55.95 -13.26 -12.72
C VAL A 245 56.35 -14.30 -13.77
N GLN A 246 56.24 -13.92 -15.05
CA GLN A 246 57.13 -14.45 -16.07
C GLN A 246 58.45 -13.68 -15.96
N GLY A 247 59.55 -14.41 -15.74
CA GLY A 247 60.90 -13.86 -15.83
C GLY A 247 61.29 -13.55 -17.27
#